data_AF-A0A528U411-F1
#
_entry.id   AF-A0A528U411-F1
#
_cell.length_a   1.000
_cell.length_b   1.000
_cell.length_c   1.000
_cell.angle_alpha   90.00
_cell.angle_beta   90.00
_cell.angle_gamma   90.00
#
_symmetry.space_group_name_H-M   'P 1'
#
loop_
_entity.id
_entity.type
_entity.pdbx_description
1 polymer ?
#
loop_
_entity_poly.entity_id
_entity_poly.type
_entity_poly.pdbx_seq_one_letter_code
_entity_poly.pdbx_strand_id
1 'polypeptide(L)' 'EAPARLLDGSAAVLTEAGRGIRERDPQFVVTVARGSSDHAATFMKYAVELTASLAVASVGPSIASIYGA' A
#
# COMPACT_ATOMS: atom_id res chain seq x y z
N GLU A 1 -0.01 -8.11 21.30
CA GLU A 1 -0.10 -6.64 21.51
C GLU A 1 -0.11 -5.91 20.16
N ALA A 2 -0.41 -4.61 20.13
CA ALA A 2 -0.63 -3.72 18.96
C ALA A 2 -1.02 -4.37 17.60
N PRO A 3 -0.13 -5.04 16.83
CA PRO A 3 -0.52 -5.80 15.63
C PRO A 3 -1.73 -6.72 15.79
N ALA A 4 -1.80 -7.51 16.87
CA ALA A 4 -2.93 -8.42 17.10
C ALA A 4 -4.25 -7.63 17.23
N ARG A 5 -4.25 -6.56 18.02
CA ARG A 5 -5.41 -5.68 18.21
C ARG A 5 -5.84 -5.01 16.89
N LEU A 6 -4.88 -4.62 16.04
CA LEU A 6 -5.18 -4.06 14.73
C LEU A 6 -5.90 -5.09 13.85
N LEU A 7 -5.36 -6.31 13.78
CA LEU A 7 -5.94 -7.38 12.96
C LEU A 7 -7.32 -7.79 13.46
N ASP A 8 -7.47 -8.00 14.77
CA ASP A 8 -8.75 -8.38 15.38
C ASP A 8 -9.81 -7.29 15.20
N GLY A 9 -9.42 -6.01 15.33
CA GLY A 9 -10.34 -4.88 15.24
C GLY A 9 -10.65 -4.40 13.81
N SER A 10 -9.82 -4.73 12.82
CA SER A 10 -9.93 -4.17 11.46
C SER A 10 -10.19 -5.19 10.36
N ALA A 11 -10.35 -6.48 10.71
CA ALA A 11 -10.50 -7.57 9.75
C ALA A 11 -11.59 -7.32 8.69
N ALA A 12 -12.75 -6.81 9.10
CA ALA A 12 -13.85 -6.51 8.19
C ALA A 12 -13.48 -5.40 7.19
N VAL A 13 -12.90 -4.29 7.68
CA VAL A 13 -12.50 -3.16 6.84
C VAL A 13 -11.37 -3.54 5.88
N LEU A 14 -10.41 -4.34 6.33
CA LEU A 14 -9.30 -4.81 5.49
C LEU A 14 -9.80 -5.76 4.39
N THR A 15 -10.75 -6.64 4.72
CA THR A 15 -11.39 -7.53 3.74
C THR A 15 -12.15 -6.74 2.68
N GLU A 16 -12.91 -5.73 3.10
CA GLU A 16 -13.67 -4.87 2.19
C GLU A 16 -12.75 -4.03 1.28
N ALA A 17 -11.67 -3.48 1.83
CA ALA A 17 -10.65 -2.78 1.05
C ALA A 17 -10.01 -3.71 -0.01
N GLY A 18 -9.66 -4.94 0.39
CA GLY A 18 -9.10 -5.94 -0.52
C GLY A 18 -10.07 -6.32 -1.65
N ARG A 19 -11.37 -6.47 -1.33
CA ARG A 19 -12.42 -6.69 -2.32
C ARG A 19 -12.51 -5.53 -3.31
N GLY A 20 -12.57 -4.30 -2.79
CA GLY A 20 -12.63 -3.09 -3.62
C GLY A 20 -11.42 -2.94 -4.55
N ILE A 21 -10.22 -3.29 -4.08
CA ILE A 21 -9.00 -3.31 -4.91
C ILE A 21 -9.13 -4.37 -6.01
N ARG A 22 -9.55 -5.59 -5.67
CA ARG A 22 -9.70 -6.68 -6.65
C ARG A 22 -10.73 -6.35 -7.75
N GLU A 23 -11.86 -5.75 -7.39
CA GLU A 23 -12.91 -5.36 -8.34
C GLU A 23 -12.44 -4.32 -9.36
N ARG A 24 -11.39 -3.56 -9.04
CA ARG A 24 -10.79 -2.56 -9.94
C ARG A 24 -9.76 -3.16 -10.90
N ASP A 25 -9.43 -4.44 -10.75
CA ASP A 25 -8.48 -5.20 -11.57
C ASP A 25 -7.19 -4.42 -11.91
N PRO A 26 -6.47 -3.93 -10.88
CA PRO A 26 -5.32 -3.08 -11.10
C PRO A 26 -4.18 -3.85 -11.77
N GLN A 27 -3.55 -3.24 -12.76
CA GLN A 27 -2.38 -3.80 -13.43
C GLN A 27 -1.08 -3.60 -12.61
N PHE A 28 -1.08 -2.63 -11.69
CA PHE A 28 0.03 -2.32 -10.78
C PHE A 28 -0.47 -1.49 -9.60
N VAL A 29 0.36 -1.36 -8.56
CA VAL A 29 0.10 -0.51 -7.39
C VAL A 29 1.16 0.60 -7.33
N VAL A 30 0.74 1.79 -6.86
CA VAL A 30 1.65 2.89 -6.56
C VAL A 30 1.49 3.29 -5.11
N THR A 31 2.59 3.38 -4.37
CA THR A 31 2.61 3.91 -3.00
C THR A 31 3.14 5.35 -2.99
N VAL A 32 2.55 6.18 -2.14
CA VAL A 32 3.00 7.57 -1.92
C VAL A 32 3.24 7.77 -0.43
N ALA A 33 4.50 7.89 -0.03
CA ALA A 33 4.89 7.95 1.38
C ALA A 33 6.21 8.71 1.61
N ARG A 34 6.47 9.13 2.85
CA ARG A 34 7.72 9.81 3.25
C ARG A 34 8.23 9.26 4.58
N GLY A 35 9.55 9.20 4.74
CA GLY A 35 10.19 8.84 6.01
C GLY A 35 9.89 7.40 6.43
N SER A 36 9.55 7.18 7.71
CA SER A 36 9.25 5.84 8.22
C SER A 36 8.08 5.15 7.51
N SER A 37 7.12 5.93 6.98
CA SER A 37 6.03 5.36 6.17
C SER A 37 6.51 4.85 4.82
N ASP A 38 7.55 5.46 4.25
CA ASP A 38 8.16 5.01 2.99
C ASP A 38 8.95 3.70 3.20
N HIS A 39 9.54 3.53 4.38
CA HIS A 39 10.11 2.22 4.77
C HIS A 39 9.02 1.13 4.85
N ALA A 40 7.85 1.45 5.43
CA ALA A 40 6.72 0.53 5.45
C ALA A 40 6.16 0.24 4.04
N ALA A 41 6.10 1.25 3.17
CA ALA A 41 5.71 1.10 1.77
C ALA A 41 6.69 0.20 0.99
N THR A 42 7.99 0.29 1.29
CA THR A 42 9.01 -0.59 0.72
C THR A 42 8.79 -2.05 1.11
N PHE A 43 8.45 -2.32 2.37
CA PHE A 43 8.03 -3.67 2.78
C PHE A 43 6.76 -4.13 2.03
N MET A 44 5.76 -3.24 1.93
CA MET A 44 4.51 -3.52 1.24
C MET A 44 4.70 -3.86 -0.25
N LYS A 45 5.63 -3.20 -0.94
CA LYS A 45 6.02 -3.52 -2.32
C LYS A 45 6.35 -5.01 -2.46
N TYR A 46 7.25 -5.52 -1.62
CA TYR A 46 7.63 -6.94 -1.67
C TYR A 46 6.46 -7.85 -1.31
N ALA A 47 5.68 -7.51 -0.28
CA ALA A 47 4.53 -8.32 0.12
C ALA A 47 3.51 -8.44 -1.03
N VAL A 48 3.20 -7.34 -1.72
CA VAL A 48 2.26 -7.33 -2.85
C VAL A 48 2.83 -8.05 -4.07
N GLU A 49 4.08 -7.77 -4.46
CA GLU A 49 4.71 -8.42 -5.61
C GLU A 49 4.78 -9.94 -5.44
N LEU A 50 5.10 -10.41 -4.23
CA LEU A 50 5.24 -11.85 -3.94
C LEU A 50 3.90 -12.58 -3.81
N THR A 51 2.86 -11.93 -3.26
CA THR A 51 1.60 -12.62 -2.92
C THR A 51 0.47 -12.36 -3.91
N ALA A 52 0.49 -11.23 -4.60
CA ALA A 52 -0.54 -10.83 -5.56
C ALA A 52 -0.01 -10.72 -6.99
N SER A 53 1.31 -10.87 -7.21
CA SER A 53 1.95 -10.77 -8.53
C SER A 53 1.68 -9.45 -9.26
N LEU A 54 1.45 -8.37 -8.50
CA LEU A 54 1.29 -7.02 -9.01
C LEU A 54 2.57 -6.22 -8.80
N ALA A 55 3.06 -5.59 -9.86
CA ALA A 55 4.20 -4.69 -9.75
C ALA A 55 3.87 -3.49 -8.85
N VAL A 56 4.82 -3.07 -8.01
CA VAL A 56 4.63 -1.89 -7.14
C VAL A 56 5.73 -0.85 -7.35
N ALA A 57 5.31 0.37 -7.65
CA ALA A 57 6.16 1.56 -7.70
C ALA A 57 5.99 2.41 -6.43
N SER A 58 7.08 2.98 -5.92
CA SER A 58 7.02 3.97 -4.83
C SER A 58 7.35 5.36 -5.37
N VAL A 59 6.55 6.35 -4.98
CA VAL A 59 6.69 7.74 -5.39
C VAL A 59 6.75 8.63 -4.15
N GLY A 60 7.85 9.37 -4.00
CA GLY A 60 8.00 10.35 -2.93
C GLY A 60 7.09 11.56 -3.13
N PRO A 61 6.41 12.08 -2.09
CA PRO A 61 5.57 13.27 -2.18
C PRO A 61 6.30 14.52 -2.69
N SER A 62 7.63 14.54 -2.62
CA SER A 62 8.46 15.64 -3.13
C SER A 62 8.30 15.88 -4.64
N ILE A 63 7.89 14.87 -5.42
CA ILE A 63 7.66 15.01 -6.86
C ILE A 63 6.61 16.09 -7.14
N ALA A 64 5.49 16.10 -6.41
CA ALA A 64 4.46 17.13 -6.57
C ALA A 64 5.02 18.54 -6.30
N SER A 65 5.78 18.70 -5.21
CA SER A 65 6.37 20.00 -4.85
C SER A 65 7.45 20.49 -5.82
N ILE A 66 8.28 19.59 -6.37
CA ILE A 66 9.38 19.96 -7.27
C ILE A 66 8.86 20.35 -8.65
N TYR A 67 7.84 19.64 -9.15
CA TYR A 67 7.35 19.83 -10.52
C TYR A 67 6.07 20.66 -10.62
N GLY A 68 5.49 21.09 -9.50
CA GLY A 68 4.34 22.02 -9.48
C GLY A 68 3.05 21.41 -10.02
N ALA A 69 2.84 20.11 -9.81
CA ALA A 69 1.65 19.37 -10.20
C ALA A 69 0.66 19.21 -9.04
#